data_AF-A0A7Y4KDI0-F1
#
_entry.id   AF-A0A7Y4KDI0-F1
#
_cell.length_a   1.000
_cell.length_b   1.000
_cell.length_c   1.000
_cell.angle_alpha   90.00
_cell.angle_beta   90.00
_cell.angle_gamma   90.00
#
_symmetry.space_group_name_H-M   'P 1'
#
loop_
_entity.id
_entity.type
_entity.pdbx_description
1 polymer ?
#
loop_
_entity_poly.entity_id
_entity_poly.type
_entity_poly.pdbx_seq_one_letter_code
_entity_poly.pdbx_strand_id
1 'polypeptide(L)'
;MTISTTLTIQNNSGCPIDNRGGPDYRDGSLSGSAPASSIAAGSSTTFKVKQNNSLSPGPEGTVTYTLETGNEQVSLSFTWDYSSGAQHNEAYTAGTNTALAPVTIFKTDTAGDDHAATYRVDFKARAPHEWDLVWALSVGLINKQLHALLFHGLIPSSFTQAASGGAQLTVTAMGDPKVSVPDDQTTHLDVLLAFTTATLQYVESGVTKTLPLSGTTVIVSLDLSQARVTDPSTLAATSEARQHIQGLQSLNYDVYRLFLDLTNPSLFRSLQVVDASNKPVALGQAAQSALQATLAGVGHMDVAYTTQAPGSPASIVPTLAKERTTRYIDNDDTGNFSTLNVCMMTRGRKEPNWNSRFGFTGPLASTIDTDGTPKEARARMFLSQDTLGEGYLKPVVLPAILKASGIPGTSLRLAPLTYQCSGARSNSSQNDGRGEFFQVNNGFDQYVAGTEAIAFTTQPNLSSTDCCTLSLTGEFQVNIEVSQYPLDFIGLGLKDVLGKASYVQPWTGTVTLTVGNDGKLVTVVDIVLGQAPTPTVDKTLDGWVFNAMNKLFNWSSTSPQDEITKKAQDFANALAATFRDNASTALNIEDCVVLPTGAALGYSLFVFNTEGAVQVDVTFPD
;
A
#
# COMPACT_ATOMS: atom_id res chain seq x y z
N MET A 1 -19.61 -50.93 -6.76
CA MET A 1 -19.71 -49.52 -7.16
C MET A 1 -18.53 -48.82 -6.53
N THR A 2 -17.75 -48.08 -7.31
CA THR A 2 -16.58 -47.33 -6.82
C THR A 2 -16.86 -45.88 -7.12
N ILE A 3 -17.11 -45.08 -6.10
CA ILE A 3 -17.27 -43.64 -6.25
C ILE A 3 -15.90 -43.00 -6.11
N SER A 4 -15.60 -42.02 -6.96
CA SER A 4 -14.34 -41.31 -6.87
C SER A 4 -14.46 -39.84 -7.21
N THR A 5 -13.56 -39.06 -6.61
CA THR A 5 -13.48 -37.63 -6.82
C THR A 5 -12.05 -37.25 -7.17
N THR A 6 -11.84 -36.69 -8.36
CA THR A 6 -10.58 -36.07 -8.76
C THR A 6 -10.62 -34.59 -8.40
N LEU A 7 -9.64 -34.15 -7.62
CA LEU A 7 -9.54 -32.78 -7.13
C LEU A 7 -8.29 -32.14 -7.69
N THR A 8 -8.46 -30.98 -8.30
CA THR A 8 -7.35 -30.15 -8.79
C THR A 8 -7.30 -28.86 -8.00
N ILE A 9 -6.13 -28.51 -7.47
CA ILE A 9 -5.86 -27.20 -6.89
C ILE A 9 -4.94 -26.47 -7.88
N GLN A 10 -5.47 -25.44 -8.51
CA GLN A 10 -4.76 -24.59 -9.46
C GLN A 10 -4.30 -23.32 -8.76
N ASN A 11 -3.00 -23.04 -8.81
CA ASN A 11 -2.42 -21.86 -8.22
C ASN A 11 -2.24 -20.76 -9.27
N ASN A 12 -3.19 -19.82 -9.31
CA ASN A 12 -3.13 -18.62 -10.16
C ASN A 12 -2.80 -17.36 -9.36
N SER A 13 -2.31 -17.51 -8.13
CA SER A 13 -2.07 -16.40 -7.20
C SER A 13 -0.79 -15.59 -7.48
N GLY A 14 0.11 -16.09 -8.33
CA GLY A 14 1.45 -15.52 -8.47
C GLY A 14 2.38 -15.77 -7.27
N CYS A 15 1.92 -16.53 -6.28
CA CYS A 15 2.57 -16.82 -5.01
C CYS A 15 2.64 -18.34 -4.78
N PRO A 16 3.65 -18.89 -4.07
CA PRO A 16 3.68 -20.31 -3.76
C PRO A 16 2.61 -20.70 -2.73
N ILE A 17 2.09 -21.92 -2.85
CA ILE A 17 1.14 -22.52 -1.90
C ILE A 17 1.80 -23.73 -1.25
N ASP A 18 2.02 -23.67 0.06
CA ASP A 18 2.72 -24.70 0.82
C ASP A 18 1.77 -25.45 1.76
N ASN A 19 1.94 -26.77 1.85
CA ASN A 19 1.05 -27.63 2.61
C ASN A 19 1.25 -27.41 4.13
N ARG A 20 0.14 -27.18 4.87
CA ARG A 20 0.15 -26.89 6.31
C ARG A 20 -0.15 -28.11 7.20
N GLY A 21 -0.45 -29.24 6.59
CA GLY A 21 -0.91 -30.46 7.24
C GLY A 21 -1.52 -31.36 6.17
N GLY A 22 -1.08 -32.63 6.14
CA GLY A 22 -1.52 -33.59 5.13
C GLY A 22 -3.06 -33.66 5.02
N PRO A 23 -3.57 -34.09 3.86
CA PRO A 23 -5.01 -34.19 3.63
C PRO A 23 -5.69 -35.05 4.70
N ASP A 24 -6.78 -34.54 5.26
CA ASP A 24 -7.68 -35.23 6.18
C ASP A 24 -8.78 -35.91 5.35
N TYR A 25 -8.60 -37.20 5.08
CA TYR A 25 -9.60 -38.03 4.39
C TYR A 25 -10.55 -38.60 5.42
N ARG A 26 -11.69 -37.96 5.61
CA ARG A 26 -12.73 -38.43 6.54
C ARG A 26 -13.39 -39.69 6.01
N ASP A 27 -13.67 -39.74 4.71
CA ASP A 27 -14.20 -40.90 4.01
C ASP A 27 -13.54 -41.10 2.65
N GLY A 28 -13.28 -42.36 2.31
CA GLY A 28 -12.51 -42.75 1.13
C GLY A 28 -10.99 -42.83 1.37
N SER A 29 -10.24 -43.19 0.34
CA SER A 29 -8.79 -43.30 0.39
C SER A 29 -8.15 -42.73 -0.87
N LEU A 30 -6.95 -42.19 -0.70
CA LEU A 30 -6.18 -41.68 -1.81
C LEU A 30 -5.90 -42.79 -2.84
N SER A 31 -6.17 -42.49 -4.10
CA SER A 31 -5.86 -43.34 -5.25
C SER A 31 -4.79 -42.66 -6.09
N GLY A 32 -3.55 -43.16 -6.01
CA GLY A 32 -2.41 -42.62 -6.74
C GLY A 32 -1.62 -41.61 -5.89
N SER A 33 -1.19 -40.52 -6.52
CA SER A 33 -0.31 -39.53 -5.90
C SER A 33 -1.04 -38.65 -4.89
N ALA A 34 -0.40 -38.41 -3.74
CA ALA A 34 -0.90 -37.45 -2.76
C ALA A 34 -0.87 -36.04 -3.34
N PRO A 35 -1.73 -35.13 -2.84
CA PRO A 35 -1.61 -33.71 -3.16
C PRO A 35 -0.18 -33.22 -2.86
N ALA A 36 0.35 -32.38 -3.75
CA ALA A 36 1.73 -31.90 -3.63
C ALA A 36 1.94 -31.13 -2.31
N SER A 37 3.13 -31.27 -1.73
CA SER A 37 3.52 -30.53 -0.53
C SER A 37 3.75 -29.03 -0.79
N SER A 38 3.97 -28.66 -2.06
CA SER A 38 4.05 -27.27 -2.52
C SER A 38 3.52 -27.17 -3.94
N ILE A 39 2.84 -26.07 -4.26
CA ILE A 39 2.29 -25.75 -5.58
C ILE A 39 2.87 -24.40 -6.01
N ALA A 40 3.78 -24.40 -6.98
CA ALA A 40 4.38 -23.18 -7.51
C ALA A 40 3.33 -22.29 -8.19
N ALA A 41 3.62 -20.99 -8.29
CA ALA A 41 2.79 -20.04 -9.03
C ALA A 41 2.60 -20.51 -10.49
N GLY A 42 1.37 -20.42 -11.00
CA GLY A 42 1.00 -20.88 -12.34
C GLY A 42 0.90 -22.41 -12.48
N SER A 43 1.17 -23.18 -11.42
CA SER A 43 1.12 -24.65 -11.44
C SER A 43 -0.17 -25.17 -10.78
N SER A 44 -0.39 -26.49 -10.89
CA SER A 44 -1.50 -27.16 -10.23
C SER A 44 -1.08 -28.50 -9.63
N THR A 45 -1.77 -28.94 -8.59
CA THR A 45 -1.70 -30.32 -8.11
C THR A 45 -3.04 -31.00 -8.32
N THR A 46 -3.02 -32.27 -8.72
CA THR A 46 -4.22 -33.08 -8.92
C THR A 46 -4.07 -34.38 -8.16
N PHE A 47 -5.09 -34.76 -7.41
CA PHE A 47 -5.15 -36.00 -6.65
C PHE A 47 -6.54 -36.61 -6.75
N LYS A 48 -6.63 -37.93 -6.57
CA LYS A 48 -7.89 -38.67 -6.69
C LYS A 48 -8.19 -39.37 -5.38
N VAL A 49 -9.40 -39.18 -4.85
CA VAL A 49 -9.92 -39.92 -3.69
C VAL A 49 -10.93 -40.93 -4.19
N LYS A 50 -10.78 -42.19 -3.80
CA LYS A 50 -11.68 -43.29 -4.16
C LYS A 50 -12.31 -43.88 -2.92
N GLN A 51 -13.53 -44.35 -3.06
CA GLN A 51 -14.16 -45.18 -2.05
C GLN A 51 -14.62 -46.49 -2.67
N ASN A 52 -14.20 -47.58 -2.04
CA ASN A 52 -14.50 -48.94 -2.47
C ASN A 52 -15.51 -49.57 -1.51
N ASN A 53 -16.72 -49.04 -1.44
CA ASN A 53 -17.84 -49.70 -0.76
C ASN A 53 -19.18 -49.33 -1.45
N SER A 54 -20.21 -50.15 -1.25
CA SER A 54 -21.57 -49.95 -1.77
C SER A 54 -22.50 -49.27 -0.75
N LEU A 55 -21.92 -48.74 0.34
CA LEU A 55 -22.64 -48.14 1.45
C LEU A 55 -22.06 -46.74 1.67
N SER A 56 -22.84 -45.75 1.23
CA SER A 56 -22.94 -44.38 1.74
C SER A 56 -22.29 -44.15 3.12
N PRO A 57 -21.55 -43.03 3.35
CA PRO A 57 -21.36 -41.82 2.52
C PRO A 57 -20.26 -41.94 1.45
N GLY A 58 -20.16 -40.99 0.50
CA GLY A 58 -19.13 -40.94 -0.55
C GLY A 58 -17.77 -40.42 -0.07
N PRO A 59 -16.79 -40.13 -0.95
CA PRO A 59 -15.52 -39.53 -0.55
C PRO A 59 -15.72 -38.15 0.12
N GLU A 60 -15.23 -37.99 1.35
CA GLU A 60 -15.25 -36.73 2.12
C GLU A 60 -13.84 -36.42 2.64
N GLY A 61 -13.47 -35.15 2.62
CA GLY A 61 -12.26 -34.72 3.30
C GLY A 61 -11.94 -33.25 3.11
N THR A 62 -10.80 -32.87 3.67
CA THR A 62 -10.27 -31.53 3.57
C THR A 62 -8.77 -31.58 3.37
N VAL A 63 -8.24 -30.67 2.55
CA VAL A 63 -6.79 -30.44 2.48
C VAL A 63 -6.51 -28.97 2.78
N THR A 64 -5.49 -28.74 3.61
CA THR A 64 -5.13 -27.40 4.08
C THR A 64 -3.77 -26.98 3.55
N TYR A 65 -3.70 -25.73 3.13
CA TYR A 65 -2.51 -25.11 2.59
C TYR A 65 -2.31 -23.72 3.20
N THR A 66 -1.15 -23.14 2.96
CA THR A 66 -0.84 -21.75 3.22
C THR A 66 -0.42 -21.12 1.90
N LEU A 67 -1.13 -20.08 1.49
CA LEU A 67 -0.64 -19.18 0.46
C LEU A 67 0.38 -18.26 1.12
N GLU A 68 1.63 -18.40 0.74
CA GLU A 68 2.67 -17.50 1.17
C GLU A 68 2.57 -16.26 0.27
N THR A 69 2.24 -15.08 0.79
CA THR A 69 2.17 -13.84 -0.01
C THR A 69 3.47 -13.02 0.02
N GLY A 70 4.42 -13.43 0.86
CA GLY A 70 5.73 -12.81 1.07
C GLY A 70 5.72 -12.06 2.39
N ASN A 71 4.65 -11.28 2.60
CA ASN A 71 4.45 -10.49 3.79
C ASN A 71 3.50 -11.14 4.80
N GLU A 72 2.58 -11.98 4.32
CA GLU A 72 1.53 -12.63 5.11
C GLU A 72 1.36 -14.10 4.70
N GLN A 73 1.01 -14.94 5.67
CA GLN A 73 0.62 -16.32 5.45
C GLN A 73 -0.90 -16.41 5.49
N VAL A 74 -1.50 -16.79 4.36
CA VAL A 74 -2.94 -16.89 4.22
C VAL A 74 -3.34 -18.36 4.25
N SER A 75 -4.10 -18.76 5.27
CA SER A 75 -4.61 -20.13 5.37
C SER A 75 -5.63 -20.39 4.26
N LEU A 76 -5.48 -21.53 3.59
CA LEU A 76 -6.39 -22.06 2.59
C LEU A 76 -6.89 -23.43 3.04
N SER A 77 -8.19 -23.67 2.93
CA SER A 77 -8.82 -24.95 3.19
C SER A 77 -9.69 -25.32 1.99
N PHE A 78 -9.53 -26.53 1.48
CA PHE A 78 -10.33 -27.04 0.37
C PHE A 78 -11.06 -28.29 0.84
N THR A 79 -12.39 -28.21 0.90
CA THR A 79 -13.24 -29.25 1.47
C THR A 79 -14.15 -29.80 0.38
N TRP A 80 -14.18 -31.13 0.27
CA TRP A 80 -15.11 -31.86 -0.59
C TRP A 80 -15.97 -32.75 0.28
N ASP A 81 -17.26 -32.72 0.01
CA ASP A 81 -18.25 -33.54 0.70
C ASP A 81 -19.19 -34.15 -0.35
N TYR A 82 -19.26 -35.47 -0.31
CA TYR A 82 -20.21 -36.26 -1.07
C TYR A 82 -21.24 -36.84 -0.11
N SER A 83 -22.32 -36.10 0.09
CA SER A 83 -23.40 -36.52 0.98
C SER A 83 -24.24 -37.63 0.37
N SER A 84 -24.50 -38.68 1.15
CA SER A 84 -25.33 -39.78 0.70
C SER A 84 -26.83 -39.54 0.84
N GLY A 85 -27.58 -39.87 -0.21
CA GLY A 85 -29.04 -39.87 -0.28
C GLY A 85 -29.51 -40.07 -1.72
N ALA A 86 -30.81 -40.23 -1.96
CA ALA A 86 -31.38 -40.50 -3.29
C ALA A 86 -31.07 -39.43 -4.37
N GLN A 87 -30.55 -38.26 -3.96
CA GLN A 87 -30.19 -37.15 -4.83
C GLN A 87 -28.67 -36.97 -5.04
N HIS A 88 -27.81 -37.70 -4.31
CA HIS A 88 -26.34 -37.62 -4.44
C HIS A 88 -25.82 -36.17 -4.47
N ASN A 89 -25.94 -35.44 -3.35
CA ASN A 89 -25.58 -34.02 -3.32
C ASN A 89 -24.07 -33.84 -3.06
N GLU A 90 -23.39 -33.27 -4.06
CA GLU A 90 -21.99 -32.87 -4.00
C GLU A 90 -21.82 -31.42 -3.56
N ALA A 91 -21.02 -31.22 -2.51
CA ALA A 91 -20.59 -29.91 -2.05
C ALA A 91 -19.06 -29.79 -2.13
N TYR A 92 -18.60 -28.72 -2.78
CA TYR A 92 -17.21 -28.31 -2.79
C TYR A 92 -17.15 -26.91 -2.20
N THR A 93 -16.35 -26.74 -1.16
CA THR A 93 -16.18 -25.45 -0.49
C THR A 93 -14.71 -25.14 -0.32
N ALA A 94 -14.41 -23.85 -0.24
CA ALA A 94 -13.07 -23.37 0.04
C ALA A 94 -13.15 -22.30 1.12
N GLY A 95 -12.29 -22.41 2.12
CA GLY A 95 -12.18 -21.49 3.24
C GLY A 95 -10.86 -20.74 3.19
N THR A 96 -10.95 -19.42 3.41
CA THR A 96 -9.80 -18.56 3.69
C THR A 96 -10.19 -17.55 4.76
N ASN A 97 -9.23 -17.06 5.54
CA ASN A 97 -9.46 -16.03 6.54
C ASN A 97 -9.38 -14.61 5.96
N THR A 98 -9.25 -14.45 4.64
CA THR A 98 -9.07 -13.15 3.99
C THR A 98 -9.68 -13.10 2.60
N ALA A 99 -10.17 -11.93 2.20
CA ALA A 99 -10.64 -11.68 0.83
C ALA A 99 -9.51 -11.59 -0.21
N LEU A 100 -8.25 -11.64 0.23
CA LEU A 100 -7.05 -11.49 -0.63
C LEU A 100 -6.77 -12.71 -1.48
N ALA A 101 -7.16 -13.90 -1.03
CA ALA A 101 -6.93 -15.15 -1.73
C ALA A 101 -8.26 -15.80 -2.14
N PRO A 102 -9.05 -15.16 -3.02
CA PRO A 102 -10.32 -15.72 -3.43
C PRO A 102 -10.09 -17.08 -4.11
N VAL A 103 -10.95 -18.03 -3.77
CA VAL A 103 -10.93 -19.36 -4.38
C VAL A 103 -12.19 -19.51 -5.22
N THR A 104 -12.01 -19.70 -6.52
CA THR A 104 -13.10 -20.03 -7.44
C THR A 104 -13.19 -21.53 -7.59
N ILE A 105 -14.40 -22.09 -7.51
CA ILE A 105 -14.63 -23.53 -7.58
C ILE A 105 -15.33 -23.83 -8.91
N PHE A 106 -14.73 -24.71 -9.70
CA PHE A 106 -15.29 -25.20 -10.96
C PHE A 106 -15.63 -26.68 -10.80
N LYS A 107 -16.92 -27.02 -10.91
CA LYS A 107 -17.35 -28.42 -11.07
C LYS A 107 -17.12 -28.81 -12.52
N THR A 108 -16.28 -29.81 -12.76
CA THR A 108 -15.85 -30.22 -14.11
C THR A 108 -16.52 -31.51 -14.57
N ASP A 109 -17.12 -32.29 -13.67
CA ASP A 109 -17.99 -33.42 -14.01
C ASP A 109 -19.13 -33.54 -12.97
N THR A 110 -20.34 -33.92 -13.40
CA THR A 110 -21.54 -34.02 -12.54
C THR A 110 -22.36 -35.29 -12.79
N ALA A 111 -21.87 -36.26 -13.59
CA ALA A 111 -22.65 -37.44 -13.95
C ALA A 111 -21.85 -38.75 -13.81
N GLY A 112 -22.42 -39.71 -13.07
CA GLY A 112 -21.83 -41.04 -12.88
C GLY A 112 -21.14 -41.21 -11.53
N ASP A 113 -20.23 -42.19 -11.45
CA ASP A 113 -19.51 -42.56 -10.21
C ASP A 113 -18.11 -41.89 -10.12
N ASP A 114 -17.72 -41.13 -11.15
CA ASP A 114 -16.45 -40.42 -11.22
C ASP A 114 -16.74 -38.91 -11.30
N HIS A 115 -16.30 -38.17 -10.28
CA HIS A 115 -16.55 -36.75 -10.11
C HIS A 115 -15.24 -35.97 -10.22
N ALA A 116 -15.34 -34.70 -10.61
CA ALA A 116 -14.16 -33.83 -10.69
C ALA A 116 -14.48 -32.38 -10.30
N ALA A 117 -13.59 -31.78 -9.51
CA ALA A 117 -13.66 -30.37 -9.15
C ALA A 117 -12.27 -29.72 -9.20
N THR A 118 -12.24 -28.46 -9.63
CA THR A 118 -11.05 -27.61 -9.64
C THR A 118 -11.25 -26.43 -8.70
N TYR A 119 -10.35 -26.29 -7.73
CA TYR A 119 -10.19 -25.09 -6.90
C TYR A 119 -9.12 -24.20 -7.53
N ARG A 120 -9.52 -23.06 -8.09
CA ARG A 120 -8.60 -22.03 -8.58
C ARG A 120 -8.37 -21.01 -7.48
N VAL A 121 -7.12 -20.92 -7.01
CA VAL A 121 -6.68 -19.91 -6.05
C VAL A 121 -6.16 -18.72 -6.84
N ASP A 122 -6.79 -17.57 -6.68
CA ASP A 122 -6.30 -16.29 -7.18
C ASP A 122 -5.74 -15.45 -6.02
N PHE A 123 -5.07 -14.35 -6.32
CA PHE A 123 -4.60 -13.39 -5.32
C PHE A 123 -4.82 -11.96 -5.78
N LYS A 124 -5.44 -11.17 -4.90
CA LYS A 124 -5.65 -9.73 -5.11
C LYS A 124 -4.52 -8.99 -4.39
N ALA A 125 -3.48 -8.64 -5.16
CA ALA A 125 -2.39 -7.84 -4.63
C ALA A 125 -2.91 -6.50 -4.11
N ARG A 126 -2.24 -5.97 -3.08
CA ARG A 126 -2.54 -4.65 -2.50
C ARG A 126 -1.42 -3.64 -2.74
N ALA A 127 -0.39 -4.05 -3.48
CA ALA A 127 0.78 -3.25 -3.77
C ALA A 127 1.52 -3.83 -4.99
N PRO A 128 2.37 -3.04 -5.67
CA PRO A 128 3.19 -3.55 -6.76
C PRO A 128 4.16 -4.57 -6.18
N HIS A 129 4.00 -5.82 -6.62
CA HIS A 129 4.80 -6.93 -6.12
C HIS A 129 4.90 -7.04 -4.58
N GLU A 130 3.84 -6.64 -3.86
CA GLU A 130 3.75 -6.68 -2.38
C GLU A 130 4.74 -5.75 -1.64
N TRP A 131 5.31 -4.75 -2.33
CA TRP A 131 6.09 -3.69 -1.67
C TRP A 131 5.19 -2.61 -1.10
N ASP A 132 5.38 -2.25 0.17
CA ASP A 132 4.52 -1.25 0.82
C ASP A 132 4.61 0.15 0.19
N LEU A 133 5.79 0.48 -0.35
CA LEU A 133 6.08 1.71 -1.06
C LEU A 133 7.17 1.45 -2.12
N VAL A 134 6.97 1.94 -3.35
CA VAL A 134 7.96 1.87 -4.44
C VAL A 134 8.16 3.24 -5.04
N TRP A 135 9.40 3.70 -5.09
CA TRP A 135 9.81 4.88 -5.86
C TRP A 135 10.43 4.45 -7.17
N ALA A 136 9.79 4.76 -8.28
CA ALA A 136 10.32 4.52 -9.61
C ALA A 136 10.89 5.82 -10.18
N LEU A 137 12.20 5.86 -10.38
CA LEU A 137 12.92 6.93 -11.04
C LEU A 137 13.27 6.49 -12.45
N SER A 138 12.90 7.28 -13.45
CA SER A 138 13.29 6.98 -14.83
C SER A 138 14.79 7.18 -15.03
N VAL A 139 15.44 6.30 -15.79
CA VAL A 139 16.88 6.43 -16.10
C VAL A 139 17.15 7.68 -16.94
N GLY A 140 16.19 8.12 -17.77
CA GLY A 140 16.26 9.41 -18.45
C GLY A 140 16.34 10.56 -17.46
N LEU A 141 15.52 10.57 -16.39
CA LEU A 141 15.61 11.55 -15.33
C LEU A 141 16.98 11.50 -14.61
N ILE A 142 17.48 10.31 -14.27
CA ILE A 142 18.79 10.18 -13.61
C ILE A 142 19.89 10.75 -14.51
N ASN A 143 19.86 10.48 -15.82
CA ASN A 143 20.82 11.02 -16.78
C ASN A 143 20.75 12.55 -16.89
N LYS A 144 19.55 13.13 -16.85
CA LYS A 144 19.38 14.60 -16.76
C LYS A 144 20.00 15.15 -15.48
N GLN A 145 19.81 14.48 -14.33
CA GLN A 145 20.40 14.88 -13.05
C GLN A 145 21.93 14.85 -13.09
N LEU A 146 22.52 13.78 -13.65
CA LEU A 146 23.97 13.66 -13.79
C LEU A 146 24.57 14.74 -14.68
N HIS A 147 23.92 15.07 -15.80
CA HIS A 147 24.30 16.20 -16.65
C HIS A 147 24.26 17.53 -15.89
N ALA A 148 23.16 17.80 -15.18
CA ALA A 148 23.01 19.03 -14.40
C ALA A 148 24.06 19.15 -13.28
N LEU A 149 24.36 18.05 -12.57
CA LEU A 149 25.41 18.01 -11.56
C LEU A 149 26.79 18.31 -12.14
N LEU A 150 27.10 17.81 -13.34
CA LEU A 150 28.33 18.15 -14.06
C LEU A 150 28.35 19.64 -14.45
N PHE A 151 27.24 20.16 -15.00
CA PHE A 151 27.08 21.56 -15.39
C PHE A 151 27.28 22.53 -14.20
N HIS A 152 26.77 22.16 -13.03
CA HIS A 152 26.94 22.93 -11.79
C HIS A 152 28.31 22.72 -11.12
N GLY A 153 29.18 21.88 -11.67
CA GLY A 153 30.51 21.59 -11.10
C GLY A 153 30.45 20.79 -9.78
N LEU A 154 29.34 20.09 -9.53
CA LEU A 154 29.13 19.24 -8.36
C LEU A 154 29.70 17.82 -8.56
N ILE A 155 29.93 17.43 -9.81
CA ILE A 155 30.71 16.26 -10.22
C ILE A 155 31.93 16.77 -11.01
N PRO A 156 33.13 16.20 -10.83
CA PRO A 156 34.31 16.66 -11.55
C PRO A 156 34.22 16.37 -13.06
N SER A 157 34.38 17.40 -13.89
CA SER A 157 34.59 17.26 -15.34
C SER A 157 36.02 16.88 -15.72
N SER A 158 36.93 16.90 -14.74
CA SER A 158 38.34 16.54 -14.85
C SER A 158 38.87 16.14 -13.48
N PHE A 159 39.77 15.17 -13.42
CA PHE A 159 40.41 14.73 -12.19
C PHE A 159 41.75 14.06 -12.47
N THR A 160 42.58 13.95 -11.44
CA THR A 160 43.78 13.10 -11.46
C THR A 160 43.76 12.26 -10.19
N GLN A 161 43.65 10.95 -10.36
CA GLN A 161 43.54 10.02 -9.24
C GLN A 161 44.68 9.02 -9.27
N ALA A 162 45.46 8.99 -8.19
CA ALA A 162 46.51 8.00 -7.98
C ALA A 162 45.99 6.82 -7.16
N ALA A 163 46.53 5.63 -7.41
CA ALA A 163 46.28 4.43 -6.64
C ALA A 163 47.59 3.75 -6.22
N SER A 164 47.50 2.74 -5.37
CA SER A 164 48.66 1.96 -4.93
C SER A 164 49.38 1.30 -6.13
N GLY A 165 50.68 1.07 -5.99
CA GLY A 165 51.48 0.44 -7.06
C GLY A 165 51.87 1.36 -8.22
N GLY A 166 51.77 2.68 -8.06
CA GLY A 166 52.21 3.67 -9.06
C GLY A 166 51.23 3.87 -10.21
N ALA A 167 49.98 3.45 -10.04
CA ALA A 167 48.91 3.71 -11.01
C ALA A 167 48.37 5.14 -10.86
N GLN A 168 48.09 5.81 -11.99
CA GLN A 168 47.49 7.13 -12.01
C GLN A 168 46.59 7.30 -13.22
N LEU A 169 45.32 7.64 -13.00
CA LEU A 169 44.39 8.03 -14.06
C LEU A 169 44.30 9.56 -14.08
N THR A 170 44.62 10.15 -15.22
CA THR A 170 44.47 11.58 -15.48
C THR A 170 43.38 11.78 -16.51
N VAL A 171 42.27 12.41 -16.13
CA VAL A 171 41.17 12.80 -17.02
C VAL A 171 41.13 14.32 -17.05
N THR A 172 41.52 14.93 -18.16
CA THR A 172 41.50 16.40 -18.30
C THR A 172 40.19 16.91 -18.88
N ALA A 173 39.41 16.05 -19.52
CA ALA A 173 38.06 16.35 -19.98
C ALA A 173 37.21 15.08 -20.01
N MET A 174 36.06 15.12 -19.34
CA MET A 174 35.03 14.08 -19.33
C MET A 174 33.74 14.63 -19.95
N GLY A 175 33.06 13.81 -20.74
CA GLY A 175 31.69 14.11 -21.19
C GLY A 175 30.66 13.83 -20.09
N ASP A 176 29.38 14.00 -20.41
CA ASP A 176 28.31 13.72 -19.45
C ASP A 176 28.35 12.27 -18.97
N PRO A 177 28.46 12.02 -17.65
CA PRO A 177 28.28 10.69 -17.13
C PRO A 177 26.83 10.26 -17.34
N LYS A 178 26.63 8.98 -17.69
CA LYS A 178 25.30 8.40 -17.89
C LYS A 178 25.18 7.09 -17.14
N VAL A 179 23.95 6.67 -16.91
CA VAL A 179 23.63 5.33 -16.42
C VAL A 179 22.71 4.61 -17.38
N SER A 180 22.84 3.29 -17.40
CA SER A 180 21.91 2.37 -18.06
C SER A 180 21.66 1.16 -17.19
N VAL A 181 20.54 0.48 -17.46
CA VAL A 181 20.25 -0.83 -16.88
C VAL A 181 20.79 -1.90 -17.84
N PRO A 182 21.72 -2.78 -17.41
CA PRO A 182 22.36 -3.74 -18.30
C PRO A 182 21.38 -4.74 -18.90
N ASP A 183 20.50 -5.33 -18.07
CA ASP A 183 19.53 -6.36 -18.45
C ASP A 183 18.12 -6.04 -17.89
N ASP A 184 17.08 -6.77 -18.32
CA ASP A 184 15.67 -6.45 -18.02
C ASP A 184 15.36 -6.31 -16.51
N GLN A 185 16.13 -6.95 -15.62
CA GLN A 185 15.97 -6.84 -14.16
C GLN A 185 17.30 -7.08 -13.43
N THR A 186 17.85 -6.07 -12.74
CA THR A 186 19.10 -6.23 -11.96
C THR A 186 19.05 -5.48 -10.61
N THR A 187 20.16 -5.50 -9.87
CA THR A 187 20.37 -4.73 -8.64
C THR A 187 21.45 -3.65 -8.78
N HIS A 188 21.94 -3.46 -10.00
CA HIS A 188 23.10 -2.62 -10.30
C HIS A 188 22.82 -1.76 -11.54
N LEU A 189 23.62 -0.72 -11.69
CA LEU A 189 23.60 0.13 -12.87
C LEU A 189 24.96 0.07 -13.57
N ASP A 190 24.93 0.19 -14.89
CA ASP A 190 26.12 0.48 -15.67
C ASP A 190 26.32 1.99 -15.70
N VAL A 191 27.43 2.45 -15.15
CA VAL A 191 27.85 3.85 -15.15
C VAL A 191 28.82 4.08 -16.28
N LEU A 192 28.43 4.92 -17.23
CA LEU A 192 29.18 5.26 -18.44
C LEU A 192 29.93 6.58 -18.20
N LEU A 193 31.26 6.49 -18.13
CA LEU A 193 32.17 7.62 -17.98
C LEU A 193 32.87 7.88 -19.32
N ALA A 194 32.39 8.89 -20.06
CA ALA A 194 32.94 9.23 -21.38
C ALA A 194 34.22 10.07 -21.24
N PHE A 195 35.37 9.48 -21.54
CA PHE A 195 36.67 10.16 -21.45
C PHE A 195 36.99 10.86 -22.77
N THR A 196 36.73 12.17 -22.82
CA THR A 196 37.11 13.01 -23.97
C THR A 196 38.63 13.12 -24.07
N THR A 197 39.30 13.35 -22.94
CA THR A 197 40.76 13.35 -22.85
C THR A 197 41.20 12.70 -21.55
N ALA A 198 41.87 11.56 -21.67
CA ALA A 198 42.35 10.78 -20.54
C ALA A 198 43.61 9.96 -20.85
N THR A 199 44.42 9.74 -19.81
CA THR A 199 45.60 8.86 -19.82
C THR A 199 45.65 8.04 -18.53
N LEU A 200 45.99 6.76 -18.66
CA LEU A 200 46.24 5.85 -17.54
C LEU A 200 47.73 5.52 -17.49
N GLN A 201 48.37 5.83 -16.38
CA GLN A 201 49.70 5.34 -16.04
C GLN A 201 49.56 4.12 -15.13
N TYR A 202 50.35 3.08 -15.39
CA TYR A 202 50.35 1.84 -14.61
C TYR A 202 51.71 1.15 -14.68
N VAL A 203 52.01 0.29 -13.72
CA VAL A 203 53.26 -0.49 -13.70
C VAL A 203 52.96 -1.92 -14.14
N GLU A 204 53.71 -2.41 -15.13
CA GLU A 204 53.67 -3.80 -15.57
C GLU A 204 55.09 -4.33 -15.66
N SER A 205 55.36 -5.45 -14.98
CA SER A 205 56.70 -6.05 -14.89
C SER A 205 57.79 -5.07 -14.41
N GLY A 206 57.45 -4.15 -13.50
CA GLY A 206 58.37 -3.17 -12.93
C GLY A 206 58.63 -1.93 -13.79
N VAL A 207 57.97 -1.80 -14.94
CA VAL A 207 58.10 -0.65 -15.86
C VAL A 207 56.80 0.15 -15.88
N THR A 208 56.92 1.48 -15.71
CA THR A 208 55.78 2.39 -15.89
C THR A 208 55.41 2.48 -17.36
N LYS A 209 54.14 2.19 -17.66
CA LYS A 209 53.51 2.34 -18.96
C LYS A 209 52.47 3.43 -18.91
N THR A 210 52.23 4.09 -20.05
CA THR A 210 51.15 5.06 -20.23
C THR A 210 50.25 4.58 -21.35
N LEU A 211 48.96 4.50 -21.07
CA LEU A 211 47.91 4.10 -22.02
C LEU A 211 46.98 5.29 -22.28
N PRO A 212 46.82 5.74 -23.53
CA PRO A 212 45.80 6.73 -23.86
C PRO A 212 44.40 6.11 -23.73
N LEU A 213 43.50 6.78 -23.02
CA LEU A 213 42.08 6.42 -22.90
C LEU A 213 41.16 7.50 -23.51
N SER A 214 41.74 8.44 -24.25
CA SER A 214 41.00 9.54 -24.88
C SER A 214 40.08 9.02 -25.99
N GLY A 215 38.83 9.50 -26.03
CA GLY A 215 37.81 9.03 -26.97
C GLY A 215 37.18 7.68 -26.63
N THR A 216 37.38 7.18 -25.40
CA THR A 216 36.79 5.92 -24.91
C THR A 216 35.72 6.20 -23.85
N THR A 217 34.81 5.26 -23.66
CA THR A 217 33.86 5.25 -22.54
C THR A 217 34.23 4.10 -21.61
N VAL A 218 34.44 4.42 -20.34
CA VAL A 218 34.59 3.40 -19.30
C VAL A 218 33.22 3.09 -18.73
N ILE A 219 32.81 1.84 -18.80
CA ILE A 219 31.55 1.33 -18.26
C ILE A 219 31.89 0.58 -16.97
N VAL A 220 31.40 1.09 -15.86
CA VAL A 220 31.54 0.46 -14.53
C VAL A 220 30.18 -0.06 -14.13
N SER A 221 30.06 -1.38 -13.97
CA SER A 221 28.84 -1.99 -13.45
C SER A 221 28.94 -2.04 -11.93
N LEU A 222 28.04 -1.37 -11.21
CA LEU A 222 28.10 -1.27 -9.74
C LEU A 222 26.73 -1.29 -9.05
N ASP A 223 26.71 -1.88 -7.85
CA ASP A 223 25.57 -1.82 -6.94
C ASP A 223 25.41 -0.40 -6.38
N LEU A 224 24.17 0.09 -6.26
CA LEU A 224 23.90 1.39 -5.65
C LEU A 224 24.27 1.39 -4.16
N SER A 225 24.71 2.54 -3.68
CA SER A 225 24.96 2.79 -2.27
C SER A 225 23.88 3.66 -1.65
N GLN A 226 23.65 3.44 -0.36
CA GLN A 226 22.77 4.25 0.46
C GLN A 226 23.50 4.71 1.72
N ALA A 227 23.25 5.96 2.14
CA ALA A 227 23.68 6.47 3.43
C ALA A 227 22.65 7.45 4.01
N ARG A 228 22.49 7.46 5.33
CA ARG A 228 21.69 8.51 6.00
C ARG A 228 22.42 9.84 5.88
N VAL A 229 21.71 10.87 5.46
CA VAL A 229 22.20 12.25 5.44
C VAL A 229 22.24 12.75 6.89
N THR A 230 23.41 13.11 7.38
CA THR A 230 23.61 13.70 8.71
C THR A 230 23.92 15.20 8.64
N ASP A 231 24.52 15.65 7.53
CA ASP A 231 24.83 17.06 7.27
C ASP A 231 24.53 17.39 5.79
N PRO A 232 23.42 18.09 5.49
CA PRO A 232 23.03 18.46 4.13
C PRO A 232 24.06 19.36 3.44
N SER A 233 24.89 20.10 4.18
CA SER A 233 25.86 21.04 3.59
C SER A 233 26.96 20.33 2.80
N THR A 234 27.21 19.06 3.12
CA THR A 234 28.24 18.20 2.51
C THR A 234 27.78 17.49 1.24
N LEU A 235 26.49 17.60 0.87
CA LEU A 235 25.93 16.93 -0.29
C LEU A 235 26.40 17.58 -1.60
N ALA A 236 26.65 16.75 -2.61
CA ALA A 236 26.92 17.17 -3.99
C ALA A 236 25.60 17.52 -4.69
N ALA A 237 24.95 18.57 -4.20
CA ALA A 237 23.64 19.04 -4.66
C ALA A 237 23.57 20.55 -4.76
N THR A 238 22.60 21.03 -5.51
CA THR A 238 22.26 22.46 -5.64
C THR A 238 21.93 23.07 -4.27
N SER A 239 22.01 24.40 -4.19
CA SER A 239 21.66 25.12 -2.97
C SER A 239 20.18 24.94 -2.63
N GLU A 240 19.28 24.91 -3.61
CA GLU A 240 17.86 24.65 -3.38
C GLU A 240 17.63 23.25 -2.78
N ALA A 241 18.22 22.20 -3.36
CA ALA A 241 18.08 20.84 -2.86
C ALA A 241 18.59 20.69 -1.41
N ARG A 242 19.75 21.29 -1.10
CA ARG A 242 20.31 21.24 0.27
C ARG A 242 19.45 21.97 1.28
N GLN A 243 18.91 23.14 0.92
CA GLN A 243 17.98 23.89 1.77
C GLN A 243 16.68 23.09 2.02
N HIS A 244 16.17 22.43 0.99
CA HIS A 244 14.99 21.58 1.11
C HIS A 244 15.21 20.40 2.06
N ILE A 245 16.31 19.67 1.89
CA ILE A 245 16.72 18.57 2.77
C ILE A 245 16.92 19.05 4.21
N GLN A 246 17.55 20.22 4.39
CA GLN A 246 17.71 20.83 5.70
C GLN A 246 16.36 21.18 6.35
N GLY A 247 15.41 21.71 5.57
CA GLY A 247 14.03 21.93 6.01
C GLY A 247 13.38 20.63 6.50
N LEU A 248 13.52 19.55 5.75
CA LEU A 248 12.99 18.24 6.11
C LEU A 248 13.58 17.68 7.41
N GLN A 249 14.89 17.75 7.55
CA GLN A 249 15.56 17.32 8.78
C GLN A 249 15.14 18.17 9.98
N SER A 250 14.88 19.47 9.79
CA SER A 250 14.33 20.34 10.85
C SER A 250 12.92 19.94 11.29
N LEU A 251 12.16 19.28 10.40
CA LEU A 251 10.88 18.66 10.68
C LEU A 251 11.02 17.23 11.20
N ASN A 252 12.23 16.76 11.51
CA ASN A 252 12.57 15.41 11.99
C ASN A 252 12.40 14.29 10.94
N TYR A 253 12.44 14.61 9.65
CA TYR A 253 12.54 13.58 8.62
C TYR A 253 13.93 12.96 8.62
N ASP A 254 13.97 11.64 8.50
CA ASP A 254 15.18 10.93 8.11
C ASP A 254 15.34 11.02 6.60
N VAL A 255 16.49 11.49 6.15
CA VAL A 255 16.80 11.60 4.72
C VAL A 255 17.95 10.66 4.42
N TYR A 256 17.78 9.86 3.37
CA TYR A 256 18.80 8.94 2.88
C TYR A 256 19.20 9.34 1.48
N ARG A 257 20.50 9.41 1.22
CA ARG A 257 21.03 9.60 -0.12
C ARG A 257 21.20 8.24 -0.81
N LEU A 258 20.76 8.17 -2.05
CA LEU A 258 21.04 7.10 -3.00
C LEU A 258 22.11 7.59 -3.97
N PHE A 259 23.22 6.88 -4.09
CA PHE A 259 24.37 7.36 -4.83
C PHE A 259 25.17 6.23 -5.48
N LEU A 260 25.83 6.58 -6.57
CA LEU A 260 26.81 5.75 -7.25
C LEU A 260 28.16 5.97 -6.56
N ASP A 261 28.63 4.98 -5.83
CA ASP A 261 29.88 5.09 -5.07
C ASP A 261 31.05 4.48 -5.83
N LEU A 262 31.76 5.33 -6.57
CA LEU A 262 32.99 4.90 -7.22
C LEU A 262 34.12 4.75 -6.20
N THR A 263 34.00 5.21 -4.95
CA THR A 263 35.08 5.10 -3.95
C THR A 263 35.24 3.73 -3.33
N ASN A 264 34.26 2.84 -3.54
CA ASN A 264 34.22 1.53 -2.91
C ASN A 264 34.33 0.40 -3.95
N PRO A 265 35.54 -0.15 -4.21
CA PRO A 265 35.75 -1.24 -5.15
C PRO A 265 34.90 -2.49 -4.89
N SER A 266 34.44 -2.71 -3.66
CA SER A 266 33.62 -3.89 -3.33
C SER A 266 32.24 -3.87 -4.00
N LEU A 267 31.79 -2.71 -4.48
CA LEU A 267 30.54 -2.55 -5.22
C LEU A 267 30.70 -2.82 -6.72
N PHE A 268 31.93 -2.91 -7.22
CA PHE A 268 32.21 -3.06 -8.65
C PHE A 268 31.98 -4.51 -9.05
N ARG A 269 31.03 -4.74 -9.95
CA ARG A 269 30.75 -6.07 -10.52
C ARG A 269 31.59 -6.35 -11.74
N SER A 270 31.75 -5.35 -12.60
CA SER A 270 32.57 -5.44 -13.80
C SER A 270 33.05 -4.06 -14.24
N LEU A 271 34.10 -4.06 -15.06
CA LEU A 271 34.62 -2.87 -15.69
C LEU A 271 34.93 -3.19 -17.15
N GLN A 272 34.43 -2.37 -18.06
CA GLN A 272 34.68 -2.48 -19.49
C GLN A 272 35.10 -1.12 -20.04
N VAL A 273 35.94 -1.13 -21.07
CA VAL A 273 36.25 0.07 -21.85
C VAL A 273 35.76 -0.16 -23.27
N VAL A 274 35.06 0.82 -23.83
CA VAL A 274 34.59 0.79 -25.22
C VAL A 274 35.09 2.01 -25.98
N ASP A 275 35.29 1.86 -27.29
CA ASP A 275 35.59 2.98 -28.17
C ASP A 275 34.31 3.77 -28.54
N ALA A 276 34.47 4.84 -29.33
CA ALA A 276 33.35 5.66 -29.82
C ALA A 276 32.36 4.88 -30.71
N SER A 277 32.69 3.67 -31.17
CA SER A 277 31.81 2.76 -31.91
C SER A 277 31.20 1.67 -31.02
N ASN A 278 31.27 1.82 -29.69
CA ASN A 278 30.86 0.86 -28.67
C ASN A 278 31.53 -0.52 -28.79
N LYS A 279 32.73 -0.60 -29.38
CA LYS A 279 33.50 -1.85 -29.44
C LYS A 279 34.37 -2.00 -28.20
N PRO A 280 34.45 -3.19 -27.59
CA PRO A 280 35.34 -3.42 -26.45
C PRO A 280 36.81 -3.13 -26.80
N VAL A 281 37.47 -2.33 -25.96
CA VAL A 281 38.90 -2.08 -26.01
C VAL A 281 39.58 -3.07 -25.07
N ALA A 282 40.40 -3.96 -25.62
CA ALA A 282 41.10 -4.96 -24.83
C ALA A 282 42.17 -4.30 -23.95
N LEU A 283 42.04 -4.43 -22.63
CA LEU A 283 43.04 -4.02 -21.65
C LEU A 283 43.82 -5.23 -21.13
N GLY A 284 45.14 -5.08 -21.02
CA GLY A 284 45.96 -6.06 -20.28
C GLY A 284 45.58 -6.07 -18.81
N GLN A 285 45.82 -7.18 -18.11
CA GLN A 285 45.40 -7.35 -16.71
C GLN A 285 45.95 -6.24 -15.78
N ALA A 286 47.20 -5.82 -15.95
CA ALA A 286 47.79 -4.74 -15.16
C ALA A 286 47.10 -3.38 -15.41
N ALA A 287 46.74 -3.08 -16.67
CA ALA A 287 46.02 -1.86 -17.02
C ALA A 287 44.58 -1.88 -16.49
N GLN A 288 43.88 -3.02 -16.61
CA GLN A 288 42.54 -3.22 -16.07
C GLN A 288 42.51 -2.99 -14.55
N SER A 289 43.43 -3.63 -13.82
CA SER A 289 43.53 -3.47 -12.36
C SER A 289 43.90 -2.03 -11.95
N ALA A 290 44.81 -1.38 -12.69
CA ALA A 290 45.17 0.01 -12.45
C ALA A 290 44.01 0.98 -12.70
N LEU A 291 43.23 0.75 -13.76
CA LEU A 291 42.05 1.54 -14.08
C LEU A 291 40.98 1.38 -12.98
N GLN A 292 40.70 0.15 -12.56
CA GLN A 292 39.75 -0.10 -11.47
C GLN A 292 40.20 0.56 -10.15
N ALA A 293 41.48 0.41 -9.79
CA ALA A 293 42.02 0.97 -8.54
C ALA A 293 42.08 2.50 -8.55
N THR A 294 42.23 3.13 -9.72
CA THR A 294 42.24 4.60 -9.84
C THR A 294 40.82 5.16 -9.91
N LEU A 295 39.85 4.46 -10.52
CA LEU A 295 38.44 4.83 -10.45
C LEU A 295 37.89 4.76 -9.03
N ALA A 296 38.41 3.83 -8.23
CA ALA A 296 38.13 3.67 -6.80
C ALA A 296 38.36 4.91 -5.92
N GLY A 297 38.85 6.03 -6.46
CA GLY A 297 39.10 7.26 -5.72
C GLY A 297 38.44 8.50 -6.30
N VAL A 298 37.63 8.38 -7.36
CA VAL A 298 37.09 9.52 -8.11
C VAL A 298 35.96 10.25 -7.36
N GLY A 299 35.24 9.56 -6.49
CA GLY A 299 34.17 10.13 -5.66
C GLY A 299 32.86 9.38 -5.81
N HIS A 300 31.75 10.09 -5.61
CA HIS A 300 30.40 9.56 -5.73
C HIS A 300 29.51 10.51 -6.53
N MET A 301 28.40 9.99 -7.04
CA MET A 301 27.38 10.77 -7.74
C MET A 301 26.02 10.48 -7.12
N ASP A 302 25.41 11.50 -6.52
CA ASP A 302 24.08 11.39 -5.90
C ASP A 302 23.01 11.26 -7.00
N VAL A 303 22.08 10.34 -6.82
CA VAL A 303 20.98 10.03 -7.76
C VAL A 303 19.67 10.64 -7.26
N ALA A 304 19.38 10.43 -5.97
CA ALA A 304 18.19 10.94 -5.32
C ALA A 304 18.36 10.93 -3.80
N TYR A 305 17.50 11.67 -3.11
CA TYR A 305 17.35 11.64 -1.66
C TYR A 305 15.95 11.15 -1.32
N THR A 306 15.85 9.97 -0.75
CA THR A 306 14.59 9.41 -0.25
C THR A 306 14.37 9.88 1.16
N THR A 307 13.14 10.29 1.47
CA THR A 307 12.81 10.82 2.80
C THR A 307 11.91 9.85 3.54
N GLN A 308 11.99 9.94 4.85
CA GLN A 308 11.26 9.11 5.77
C GLN A 308 10.72 10.02 6.85
N ALA A 309 9.39 10.20 6.86
CA ALA A 309 8.72 11.04 7.82
C ALA A 309 8.96 10.56 9.26
N PRO A 310 9.09 11.48 10.22
CA PRO A 310 9.01 11.12 11.63
C PRO A 310 7.65 10.50 11.89
N GLY A 311 7.57 9.51 12.78
CA GLY A 311 6.31 8.84 13.10
C GLY A 311 5.26 9.80 13.71
N SER A 312 4.49 10.52 12.89
CA SER A 312 3.04 10.33 12.80
C SER A 312 2.48 10.95 11.52
N PRO A 313 1.68 10.23 10.72
CA PRO A 313 0.85 9.10 11.15
C PRO A 313 1.63 7.82 11.52
N ALA A 314 1.64 7.47 12.82
CA ALA A 314 2.80 6.90 13.53
C ALA A 314 2.97 5.40 13.43
N SER A 315 2.93 4.83 12.24
CA SER A 315 3.10 3.38 12.12
C SER A 315 3.96 2.94 10.94
N ILE A 316 4.21 3.82 10.00
CA ILE A 316 4.81 3.44 8.72
C ILE A 316 6.16 4.12 8.63
N VAL A 317 7.11 3.53 9.33
CA VAL A 317 8.54 3.78 9.13
C VAL A 317 8.93 2.86 7.97
N PRO A 318 9.01 3.35 6.71
CA PRO A 318 9.55 2.56 5.64
C PRO A 318 11.00 2.20 5.99
N THR A 319 11.27 0.93 6.27
CA THR A 319 12.62 0.40 6.17
C THR A 319 12.91 0.23 4.69
N LEU A 320 13.89 0.96 4.17
CA LEU A 320 14.38 0.66 2.83
C LEU A 320 14.83 -0.80 2.83
N ALA A 321 14.26 -1.57 1.90
CA ALA A 321 14.58 -2.97 1.76
C ALA A 321 15.78 -3.11 0.84
N LYS A 322 15.63 -2.77 -0.46
CA LYS A 322 16.71 -2.82 -1.47
C LYS A 322 16.35 -2.02 -2.72
N GLU A 323 17.35 -1.51 -3.45
CA GLU A 323 17.20 -0.94 -4.79
C GLU A 323 17.08 -2.04 -5.86
N ARG A 324 16.24 -1.80 -6.87
CA ARG A 324 15.99 -2.70 -8.00
C ARG A 324 15.97 -1.91 -9.29
N THR A 325 16.39 -2.51 -10.39
CA THR A 325 16.29 -1.89 -11.71
C THR A 325 15.37 -2.72 -12.59
N THR A 326 14.67 -2.05 -13.49
CA THR A 326 13.83 -2.72 -14.49
C THR A 326 14.02 -2.02 -15.82
N ARG A 327 14.25 -2.81 -16.87
CA ARG A 327 14.29 -2.34 -18.23
C ARG A 327 13.11 -2.95 -18.99
N TYR A 328 12.47 -2.10 -19.76
CA TYR A 328 11.39 -2.47 -20.65
C TYR A 328 11.82 -2.21 -22.08
N ILE A 329 11.68 -3.25 -22.89
CA ILE A 329 11.94 -3.23 -24.32
C ILE A 329 10.58 -3.46 -24.96
N ASP A 330 9.98 -2.41 -25.52
CA ASP A 330 8.83 -2.60 -26.39
C ASP A 330 9.35 -3.09 -27.76
N ASN A 331 8.61 -3.99 -28.38
CA ASN A 331 8.96 -4.52 -29.70
C ASN A 331 8.67 -3.51 -30.83
N ASP A 332 7.94 -2.44 -30.53
CA ASP A 332 7.63 -1.35 -31.45
C ASP A 332 8.43 -0.09 -31.08
N ASP A 333 8.99 0.60 -32.08
CA ASP A 333 9.98 1.71 -32.07
C ASP A 333 9.65 2.98 -31.22
N THR A 334 8.83 2.90 -30.16
CA THR A 334 8.40 4.04 -29.32
C THR A 334 9.30 4.33 -28.11
N GLY A 335 10.34 3.53 -27.88
CA GLY A 335 11.44 3.86 -26.96
C GLY A 335 11.66 2.83 -25.86
N ASN A 336 12.92 2.46 -25.64
CA ASN A 336 13.32 1.64 -24.50
C ASN A 336 13.31 2.50 -23.23
N PHE A 337 12.49 2.14 -22.25
CA PHE A 337 12.44 2.84 -20.97
C PHE A 337 13.05 1.97 -19.88
N SER A 338 13.77 2.59 -18.95
CA SER A 338 14.36 1.89 -17.82
C SER A 338 14.14 2.68 -16.55
N THR A 339 13.93 1.98 -15.44
CA THR A 339 13.64 2.60 -14.16
C THR A 339 14.51 2.01 -13.06
N LEU A 340 14.93 2.88 -12.16
CA LEU A 340 15.44 2.53 -10.85
C LEU A 340 14.27 2.55 -9.87
N ASN A 341 13.93 1.38 -9.33
CA ASN A 341 12.85 1.16 -8.37
C ASN A 341 13.44 1.00 -6.97
N VAL A 342 13.15 1.95 -6.09
CA VAL A 342 13.56 1.93 -4.70
C VAL A 342 12.41 1.36 -3.88
N CYS A 343 12.57 0.11 -3.43
CA CYS A 343 11.51 -0.65 -2.77
C CYS A 343 11.63 -0.56 -1.26
N MET A 344 10.53 -0.21 -0.60
CA MET A 344 10.46 0.00 0.84
C MET A 344 9.37 -0.86 1.46
N MET A 345 9.68 -1.43 2.62
CA MET A 345 8.73 -2.14 3.48
C MET A 345 8.42 -1.30 4.70
N THR A 346 7.23 -1.44 5.25
CA THR A 346 6.80 -0.65 6.40
C THR A 346 6.43 -1.58 7.54
N ARG A 347 6.35 -1.05 8.78
CA ARG A 347 5.91 -1.80 9.97
C ARG A 347 6.76 -3.01 10.34
N GLY A 348 8.02 -3.08 9.91
CA GLY A 348 8.86 -4.25 10.14
C GLY A 348 8.32 -5.53 9.50
N ARG A 349 7.47 -5.41 8.47
CA ARG A 349 7.07 -6.55 7.63
C ARG A 349 8.31 -7.12 6.95
N LYS A 350 8.32 -8.44 6.78
CA LYS A 350 9.41 -9.13 6.07
C LYS A 350 9.44 -8.67 4.61
N GLU A 351 10.62 -8.56 4.03
CA GLU A 351 10.76 -8.36 2.60
C GLU A 351 10.14 -9.56 1.84
N PRO A 352 9.45 -9.32 0.71
CA PRO A 352 9.13 -10.38 -0.24
C PRO A 352 10.40 -11.17 -0.58
N ASN A 353 10.37 -12.49 -0.51
CA ASN A 353 11.58 -13.32 -0.64
C ASN A 353 11.58 -14.26 -1.86
N TRP A 354 10.62 -14.12 -2.79
CA TRP A 354 10.60 -14.89 -4.04
C TRP A 354 10.92 -14.06 -5.26
N ASN A 355 11.65 -14.67 -6.20
CA ASN A 355 12.22 -14.02 -7.38
C ASN A 355 11.19 -13.25 -8.23
N SER A 356 9.95 -13.74 -8.36
CA SER A 356 8.89 -13.08 -9.16
C SER A 356 8.40 -11.74 -8.59
N ARG A 357 8.66 -11.44 -7.31
CA ARG A 357 8.28 -10.18 -6.65
C ARG A 357 9.39 -9.12 -6.68
N PHE A 358 10.54 -9.47 -7.26
CA PHE A 358 11.61 -8.52 -7.57
C PHE A 358 11.62 -8.09 -9.04
N GLY A 359 10.78 -8.71 -9.87
CA GLY A 359 10.71 -8.46 -11.29
C GLY A 359 9.48 -7.69 -11.69
N PHE A 360 9.61 -6.37 -11.89
CA PHE A 360 8.53 -5.56 -12.43
C PHE A 360 8.34 -5.89 -13.92
N THR A 361 7.09 -6.08 -14.35
CA THR A 361 6.73 -6.51 -15.71
C THR A 361 6.75 -5.37 -16.74
N GLY A 362 7.09 -4.16 -16.30
CA GLY A 362 7.24 -2.96 -17.14
C GLY A 362 7.95 -1.84 -16.37
N PRO A 363 8.30 -0.73 -17.05
CA PRO A 363 8.98 0.39 -16.43
C PRO A 363 7.95 1.13 -15.59
N LEU A 364 8.11 1.04 -14.27
CA LEU A 364 7.12 1.56 -13.35
C LEU A 364 6.89 3.07 -13.50
N ALA A 365 7.90 3.82 -13.94
CA ALA A 365 7.81 5.25 -14.27
C ALA A 365 7.43 5.49 -15.74
N SER A 366 6.49 4.74 -16.32
CA SER A 366 5.92 5.04 -17.66
C SER A 366 4.43 5.34 -17.61
N THR A 367 3.97 6.38 -18.31
CA THR A 367 2.55 6.65 -18.57
C THR A 367 2.12 6.05 -19.91
N ILE A 368 0.82 5.94 -20.12
CA ILE A 368 0.25 5.74 -21.45
C ILE A 368 -0.36 7.08 -21.88
N ASP A 369 0.11 7.65 -22.99
CA ASP A 369 -0.46 8.85 -23.60
C ASP A 369 -1.90 8.58 -24.08
N THR A 370 -2.66 9.64 -24.36
CA THR A 370 -4.07 9.52 -24.79
C THR A 370 -4.26 8.73 -26.09
N ASP A 371 -3.20 8.56 -26.88
CA ASP A 371 -3.17 7.76 -28.09
C ASP A 371 -2.78 6.28 -27.85
N GLY A 372 -2.58 5.88 -26.59
CA GLY A 372 -2.20 4.53 -26.20
C GLY A 372 -0.69 4.27 -26.20
N THR A 373 0.14 5.26 -26.50
CA THR A 373 1.60 5.07 -26.58
C THR A 373 2.28 5.20 -25.20
N PRO A 374 3.27 4.35 -24.86
CA PRO A 374 4.04 4.52 -23.62
C PRO A 374 4.90 5.79 -23.66
N LYS A 375 4.96 6.52 -22.54
CA LYS A 375 5.79 7.72 -22.35
C LYS A 375 6.52 7.66 -21.02
N GLU A 376 7.75 8.14 -20.98
CA GLU A 376 8.54 8.23 -19.74
C GLU A 376 7.88 9.23 -18.76
N ALA A 377 7.37 8.73 -17.65
CA ALA A 377 7.07 9.54 -16.47
C ALA A 377 8.39 9.86 -15.78
N ARG A 378 8.64 11.13 -15.42
CA ARG A 378 9.95 11.54 -14.87
C ARG A 378 10.28 10.78 -13.58
N ALA A 379 9.32 10.71 -12.64
CA ALA A 379 9.36 9.85 -11.47
C ALA A 379 7.94 9.44 -11.04
N ARG A 380 7.81 8.34 -10.31
CA ARG A 380 6.52 7.85 -9.80
C ARG A 380 6.65 7.21 -8.42
N MET A 381 5.63 7.41 -7.60
CA MET A 381 5.43 6.72 -6.34
C MET A 381 4.30 5.69 -6.48
N PHE A 382 4.50 4.52 -5.89
CA PHE A 382 3.44 3.56 -5.65
C PHE A 382 3.32 3.31 -4.17
N LEU A 383 2.11 3.46 -3.63
CA LEU A 383 1.81 3.27 -2.24
C LEU A 383 0.84 2.09 -2.10
N SER A 384 1.17 1.11 -1.26
CA SER A 384 0.24 0.00 -1.03
C SER A 384 -1.06 0.49 -0.40
N GLN A 385 -2.14 -0.26 -0.61
CA GLN A 385 -3.41 0.04 0.05
C GLN A 385 -3.27 0.00 1.57
N ASP A 386 -2.50 -0.96 2.10
CA ASP A 386 -2.27 -1.10 3.55
C ASP A 386 -1.49 0.09 4.11
N THR A 387 -0.60 0.67 3.31
CA THR A 387 0.16 1.86 3.66
C THR A 387 -0.74 3.09 3.65
N LEU A 388 -1.52 3.29 2.59
CA LEU A 388 -2.51 4.36 2.50
C LEU A 388 -3.54 4.24 3.65
N GLY A 389 -4.19 3.10 3.80
CA GLY A 389 -5.31 2.90 4.71
C GLY A 389 -4.94 3.01 6.18
N GLU A 390 -3.96 2.24 6.63
CA GLU A 390 -3.60 2.23 8.05
C GLU A 390 -2.61 3.36 8.42
N GLY A 391 -1.82 3.85 7.45
CA GLY A 391 -0.86 4.91 7.66
C GLY A 391 -1.48 6.27 7.50
N TYR A 392 -1.94 6.59 6.31
CA TYR A 392 -2.39 7.94 5.98
C TYR A 392 -3.85 8.18 6.40
N LEU A 393 -4.74 7.23 6.12
CA LEU A 393 -6.18 7.45 6.28
C LEU A 393 -6.64 7.26 7.71
N LYS A 394 -6.38 6.10 8.32
CA LYS A 394 -6.88 5.76 9.66
C LYS A 394 -6.59 6.85 10.71
N PRO A 395 -5.38 7.43 10.82
CA PRO A 395 -5.07 8.42 11.85
C PRO A 395 -5.68 9.81 11.59
N VAL A 396 -6.16 10.06 10.37
CA VAL A 396 -6.73 11.36 9.97
C VAL A 396 -8.25 11.27 9.91
N VAL A 397 -8.77 10.25 9.24
CA VAL A 397 -10.19 9.99 8.98
C VAL A 397 -10.92 9.60 10.27
N LEU A 398 -10.41 8.64 11.05
CA LEU A 398 -11.17 8.15 12.22
C LEU A 398 -11.29 9.19 13.34
N PRO A 399 -10.23 9.92 13.74
CA PRO A 399 -10.35 10.98 14.73
C PRO A 399 -11.23 12.15 14.25
N ALA A 400 -11.22 12.47 12.95
CA ALA A 400 -12.08 13.51 12.40
C ALA A 400 -13.57 13.17 12.59
N ILE A 401 -13.95 11.90 12.41
CA ILE A 401 -15.33 11.46 12.58
C ILE A 401 -15.77 11.54 14.04
N LEU A 402 -14.92 11.07 14.97
CA LEU A 402 -15.18 11.19 16.41
C LEU A 402 -15.32 12.66 16.83
N LYS A 403 -14.40 13.53 16.39
CA LYS A 403 -14.43 14.96 16.67
C LYS A 403 -15.70 15.63 16.13
N ALA A 404 -16.09 15.31 14.90
CA ALA A 404 -17.30 15.86 14.27
C ALA A 404 -18.58 15.44 14.99
N SER A 405 -18.64 14.20 15.49
CA SER A 405 -19.81 13.70 16.21
C SER A 405 -20.02 14.35 17.58
N GLY A 406 -18.93 14.81 18.22
CA GLY A 406 -18.97 15.23 19.62
C GLY A 406 -19.39 14.10 20.59
N ILE A 407 -19.38 12.84 20.12
CA ILE A 407 -19.69 11.64 20.89
C ILE A 407 -18.36 10.95 21.24
N PRO A 408 -18.05 10.70 22.52
CA PRO A 408 -16.92 9.87 22.89
C PRO A 408 -17.08 8.47 22.29
N GLY A 409 -16.04 7.99 21.61
CA GLY A 409 -16.11 6.72 20.92
C GLY A 409 -14.77 6.03 20.79
N THR A 410 -14.83 4.81 20.31
CA THR A 410 -13.67 3.96 20.06
C THR A 410 -13.63 3.59 18.59
N SER A 411 -12.43 3.29 18.12
CA SER A 411 -12.17 2.85 16.75
C SER A 411 -11.62 1.42 16.77
N LEU A 412 -12.20 0.55 15.96
CA LEU A 412 -11.84 -0.85 15.81
C LEU A 412 -11.60 -1.16 14.32
N ARG A 413 -10.61 -2.01 14.04
CA ARG A 413 -10.40 -2.56 12.70
C ARG A 413 -11.27 -3.82 12.54
N LEU A 414 -12.13 -3.85 11.53
CA LEU A 414 -12.98 -5.00 11.21
C LEU A 414 -12.32 -5.97 10.23
N ALA A 415 -11.68 -5.43 9.21
CA ALA A 415 -10.96 -6.16 8.16
C ALA A 415 -9.78 -5.30 7.69
N PRO A 416 -8.86 -5.81 6.84
CA PRO A 416 -7.90 -4.93 6.18
C PRO A 416 -8.60 -3.75 5.51
N LEU A 417 -8.12 -2.53 5.78
CA LEU A 417 -8.67 -1.28 5.24
C LEU A 417 -10.12 -0.97 5.61
N THR A 418 -10.75 -1.78 6.46
CA THR A 418 -12.12 -1.60 6.92
C THR A 418 -12.11 -1.27 8.39
N TYR A 419 -12.49 -0.04 8.72
CA TYR A 419 -12.54 0.43 10.10
C TYR A 419 -13.97 0.72 10.49
N GLN A 420 -14.31 0.31 11.70
CA GLN A 420 -15.50 0.75 12.40
C GLN A 420 -15.09 1.78 13.44
N CYS A 421 -15.89 2.81 13.60
CA CYS A 421 -15.87 3.53 14.85
C CYS A 421 -17.28 3.82 15.31
N SER A 422 -17.42 3.69 16.62
CA SER A 422 -18.69 3.77 17.30
C SER A 422 -18.53 4.49 18.62
N GLY A 423 -19.53 5.26 18.98
CA GLY A 423 -19.58 5.97 20.24
C GLY A 423 -21.00 6.16 20.69
N ALA A 424 -21.18 6.32 21.99
CA ALA A 424 -22.46 6.72 22.55
C ALA A 424 -22.23 7.73 23.67
N ARG A 425 -23.12 8.70 23.77
CA ARG A 425 -23.21 9.58 24.94
C ARG A 425 -24.63 9.53 25.47
N SER A 426 -24.75 9.49 26.79
CA SER A 426 -26.02 9.50 27.49
C SER A 426 -26.06 10.63 28.50
N ASN A 427 -27.26 11.13 28.78
CA ASN A 427 -27.50 12.04 29.91
C ASN A 427 -27.62 11.29 31.25
N SER A 428 -27.33 9.99 31.29
CA SER A 428 -27.50 9.12 32.47
C SER A 428 -26.55 9.43 33.64
N SER A 429 -25.54 10.26 33.43
CA SER A 429 -24.66 10.76 34.51
C SER A 429 -25.36 11.77 35.42
N GLN A 430 -26.55 12.25 35.05
CA GLN A 430 -27.37 13.15 35.87
C GLN A 430 -28.34 12.34 36.75
N ASN A 431 -28.58 12.81 37.98
CA ASN A 431 -29.59 12.30 38.92
C ASN A 431 -29.53 10.77 39.17
N ASP A 432 -28.38 10.24 39.60
CA ASP A 432 -28.21 8.83 40.01
C ASP A 432 -28.63 7.79 38.96
N GLY A 433 -28.35 8.03 37.66
CA GLY A 433 -28.70 7.11 36.59
C GLY A 433 -30.13 7.24 36.08
N ARG A 434 -30.91 8.20 36.62
CA ARG A 434 -32.29 8.44 36.23
C ARG A 434 -32.41 9.29 34.97
N GLY A 435 -31.39 10.11 34.65
CA GLY A 435 -31.41 11.02 33.51
C GLY A 435 -31.95 12.41 33.87
N GLU A 436 -32.54 13.12 32.91
CA GLU A 436 -33.04 14.48 33.11
C GLU A 436 -34.45 14.48 33.71
N PHE A 437 -34.64 15.28 34.75
CA PHE A 437 -35.91 15.39 35.49
C PHE A 437 -36.85 16.40 34.84
N PHE A 438 -38.14 16.05 34.75
CA PHE A 438 -39.17 16.97 34.29
C PHE A 438 -40.52 16.72 34.96
N GLN A 439 -41.27 17.80 35.17
CA GLN A 439 -42.61 17.75 35.76
C GLN A 439 -43.67 17.64 34.66
N VAL A 440 -44.51 16.61 34.76
CA VAL A 440 -45.76 16.50 33.97
C VAL A 440 -46.94 16.67 34.92
N ASN A 441 -48.05 17.22 34.41
CA ASN A 441 -49.28 17.41 35.17
C ASN A 441 -49.64 16.13 35.94
N ASN A 442 -50.00 16.29 37.23
CA ASN A 442 -50.37 15.26 38.23
C ASN A 442 -49.28 14.82 39.23
N GLY A 443 -48.13 15.49 39.33
CA GLY A 443 -47.27 15.42 40.52
C GLY A 443 -46.45 14.13 40.69
N PHE A 444 -46.15 13.42 39.59
CA PHE A 444 -45.20 12.31 39.57
C PHE A 444 -43.85 12.76 38.99
N ASP A 445 -42.77 12.27 39.60
CA ASP A 445 -41.41 12.49 39.11
C ASP A 445 -41.15 11.65 37.86
N GLN A 446 -40.99 12.33 36.71
CA GLN A 446 -40.63 11.69 35.45
C GLN A 446 -39.18 12.02 35.08
N TYR A 447 -38.50 11.02 34.54
CA TYR A 447 -37.14 11.16 34.05
C TYR A 447 -37.03 10.68 32.61
N VAL A 448 -36.26 11.43 31.80
CA VAL A 448 -35.90 11.04 30.43
C VAL A 448 -34.43 10.64 30.38
N ALA A 449 -34.20 9.42 29.92
CA ALA A 449 -32.89 8.99 29.46
C ALA A 449 -32.80 9.15 27.94
N GLY A 450 -31.84 9.95 27.47
CA GLY A 450 -31.52 10.12 26.07
C GLY A 450 -30.11 9.58 25.80
N THR A 451 -30.00 8.70 24.82
CA THR A 451 -28.71 8.18 24.34
C THR A 451 -28.58 8.47 22.86
N GLU A 452 -27.55 9.25 22.50
CA GLU A 452 -27.13 9.48 21.12
C GLU A 452 -25.98 8.54 20.81
N ALA A 453 -26.08 7.81 19.70
CA ALA A 453 -25.06 6.88 19.25
C ALA A 453 -24.72 7.10 17.77
N ILE A 454 -23.47 6.83 17.45
CA ILE A 454 -22.96 6.81 16.08
C ILE A 454 -22.26 5.48 15.84
N ALA A 455 -22.49 4.89 14.68
CA ALA A 455 -21.64 3.84 14.13
C ALA A 455 -21.34 4.17 12.68
N PHE A 456 -20.08 4.03 12.28
CA PHE A 456 -19.72 4.12 10.87
C PHE A 456 -18.67 3.08 10.52
N THR A 457 -18.69 2.71 9.24
CA THR A 457 -17.70 1.86 8.59
C THR A 457 -17.11 2.62 7.41
N THR A 458 -15.81 2.43 7.16
CA THR A 458 -15.10 3.04 6.02
C THR A 458 -14.44 1.96 5.18
N GLN A 459 -14.49 2.10 3.86
CA GLN A 459 -13.92 1.15 2.91
C GLN A 459 -13.37 1.87 1.66
N PRO A 460 -12.10 1.68 1.28
CA PRO A 460 -11.56 2.21 0.03
C PRO A 460 -12.20 1.56 -1.20
N ASN A 461 -12.47 2.36 -2.23
CA ASN A 461 -12.80 1.90 -3.56
C ASN A 461 -11.50 1.71 -4.36
N LEU A 462 -11.32 0.53 -4.96
CA LEU A 462 -10.07 0.09 -5.58
C LEU A 462 -10.14 0.04 -7.12
N SER A 463 -11.08 0.75 -7.75
CA SER A 463 -11.24 0.76 -9.21
C SER A 463 -10.05 1.45 -9.90
N SER A 464 -9.60 0.88 -11.02
CA SER A 464 -8.34 1.25 -11.68
C SER A 464 -8.39 2.53 -12.55
N THR A 465 -9.46 3.32 -12.44
CA THR A 465 -9.74 4.46 -13.34
C THR A 465 -10.29 5.69 -12.65
N ASP A 466 -10.65 5.58 -11.38
CA ASP A 466 -11.26 6.68 -10.63
C ASP A 466 -10.25 7.27 -9.64
N CYS A 467 -10.48 8.51 -9.22
CA CYS A 467 -9.80 9.09 -8.08
C CYS A 467 -9.87 8.11 -6.88
N CYS A 468 -8.83 8.05 -6.04
CA CYS A 468 -8.86 7.23 -4.83
C CYS A 468 -10.02 7.67 -3.93
N THR A 469 -11.09 6.89 -3.89
CA THR A 469 -12.30 7.20 -3.12
C THR A 469 -12.42 6.29 -1.91
N LEU A 470 -12.93 6.82 -0.80
CA LEU A 470 -13.30 6.07 0.39
C LEU A 470 -14.81 6.14 0.55
N SER A 471 -15.46 5.00 0.51
CA SER A 471 -16.86 4.88 0.86
C SER A 471 -17.01 4.87 2.38
N LEU A 472 -17.91 5.70 2.87
CA LEU A 472 -18.33 5.77 4.26
C LEU A 472 -19.78 5.29 4.32
N THR A 473 -20.10 4.47 5.31
CA THR A 473 -21.48 4.09 5.60
C THR A 473 -21.68 4.13 7.09
N GLY A 474 -22.77 4.74 7.56
CA GLY A 474 -23.03 4.80 8.98
C GLY A 474 -24.47 5.07 9.30
N GLU A 475 -24.73 5.11 10.60
CA GLU A 475 -26.02 5.47 11.16
C GLU A 475 -25.82 6.39 12.36
N PHE A 476 -26.70 7.38 12.46
CA PHE A 476 -26.91 8.16 13.66
C PHE A 476 -28.18 7.67 14.32
N GLN A 477 -28.10 7.29 15.61
CA GLN A 477 -29.22 6.74 16.36
C GLN A 477 -29.49 7.56 17.62
N VAL A 478 -30.77 7.81 17.87
CA VAL A 478 -31.25 8.44 19.11
C VAL A 478 -32.22 7.48 19.79
N ASN A 479 -31.84 7.01 20.97
CA ASN A 479 -32.68 6.18 21.83
C ASN A 479 -33.20 7.02 23.00
N ILE A 480 -34.50 6.93 23.26
CA ILE A 480 -35.18 7.70 24.30
C ILE A 480 -36.00 6.74 25.14
N GLU A 481 -35.86 6.86 26.45
CA GLU A 481 -36.66 6.14 27.43
C GLU A 481 -37.26 7.14 28.41
N VAL A 482 -38.57 7.06 28.61
CA VAL A 482 -39.27 7.84 29.63
C VAL A 482 -39.68 6.90 30.74
N SER A 483 -39.26 7.22 31.96
CA SER A 483 -39.56 6.44 33.15
C SER A 483 -40.18 7.31 34.24
N GLN A 484 -41.03 6.71 35.06
CA GLN A 484 -41.49 7.30 36.30
C GLN A 484 -40.91 6.53 37.49
N TYR A 485 -40.70 7.25 38.59
CA TYR A 485 -40.30 6.65 39.87
C TYR A 485 -41.42 6.92 40.86
N PRO A 486 -42.42 6.03 40.96
CA PRO A 486 -43.51 6.21 41.91
C PRO A 486 -42.93 6.26 43.33
N LEU A 487 -43.47 7.18 44.15
CA LEU A 487 -43.03 7.53 45.50
C LEU A 487 -42.47 6.33 46.28
N ASP A 488 -41.31 6.56 46.90
CA ASP A 488 -40.47 5.64 47.67
C ASP A 488 -41.14 5.12 48.96
N PHE A 489 -42.29 4.46 48.83
CA PHE A 489 -43.14 4.16 49.98
C PHE A 489 -42.65 2.96 50.82
N ILE A 490 -41.67 2.17 50.34
CA ILE A 490 -41.18 0.98 51.05
C ILE A 490 -39.70 0.63 50.76
N GLY A 491 -38.86 1.59 50.33
CA GLY A 491 -37.42 1.34 50.09
C GLY A 491 -37.11 0.41 48.90
N LEU A 492 -38.08 0.19 48.02
CA LEU A 492 -37.93 -0.51 46.74
C LEU A 492 -38.35 0.46 45.63
N GLY A 493 -37.46 1.41 45.28
CA GLY A 493 -37.67 2.33 44.17
C GLY A 493 -37.68 1.59 42.84
N LEU A 494 -38.84 1.05 42.45
CA LEU A 494 -39.01 0.35 41.18
C LEU A 494 -39.19 1.39 40.06
N LYS A 495 -38.19 1.44 39.17
CA LYS A 495 -38.26 2.19 37.91
C LYS A 495 -39.39 1.63 37.06
N ASP A 496 -40.40 2.44 36.77
CA ASP A 496 -41.48 2.07 35.87
C ASP A 496 -41.26 2.74 34.51
N VAL A 497 -40.96 1.93 33.50
CA VAL A 497 -40.66 2.42 32.15
C VAL A 497 -41.97 2.67 31.43
N LEU A 498 -42.34 3.95 31.31
CA LEU A 498 -43.55 4.39 30.62
C LEU A 498 -43.47 4.12 29.11
N GLY A 499 -42.23 4.11 28.59
CA GLY A 499 -41.85 3.41 27.35
C GLY A 499 -40.78 4.12 26.55
N LYS A 500 -40.60 3.67 25.30
CA LYS A 500 -39.37 3.88 24.53
C LYS A 500 -39.62 4.35 23.11
N ALA A 501 -38.65 5.09 22.59
CA ALA A 501 -38.56 5.44 21.19
C ALA A 501 -37.13 5.27 20.68
N SER A 502 -36.98 4.71 19.48
CA SER A 502 -35.72 4.60 18.76
C SER A 502 -35.87 5.21 17.37
N TYR A 503 -34.99 6.17 17.07
CA TYR A 503 -34.91 6.84 15.79
C TYR A 503 -33.53 6.58 15.18
N VAL A 504 -33.52 6.23 13.90
CA VAL A 504 -32.31 5.92 13.15
C VAL A 504 -32.28 6.77 11.89
N GLN A 505 -31.14 7.38 11.60
CA GLN A 505 -30.85 8.04 10.34
C GLN A 505 -29.62 7.40 9.70
N PRO A 506 -29.79 6.54 8.69
CA PRO A 506 -28.67 6.03 7.91
C PRO A 506 -28.09 7.15 7.03
N TRP A 507 -26.80 7.06 6.74
CA TRP A 507 -26.11 7.96 5.82
C TRP A 507 -24.97 7.22 5.11
N THR A 508 -24.64 7.70 3.93
CA THR A 508 -23.50 7.25 3.13
C THR A 508 -22.64 8.45 2.81
N GLY A 509 -21.34 8.26 2.68
CA GLY A 509 -20.44 9.32 2.26
C GLY A 509 -19.38 8.80 1.30
N THR A 510 -18.81 9.70 0.53
CA THR A 510 -17.64 9.44 -0.30
C THR A 510 -16.58 10.49 -0.01
N VAL A 511 -15.37 10.03 0.30
CA VAL A 511 -14.19 10.87 0.43
C VAL A 511 -13.32 10.64 -0.79
N THR A 512 -13.17 11.64 -1.64
CA THR A 512 -12.31 11.59 -2.83
C THR A 512 -10.97 12.22 -2.51
N LEU A 513 -9.89 11.46 -2.66
CA LEU A 513 -8.52 11.92 -2.51
C LEU A 513 -7.95 12.21 -3.89
N THR A 514 -7.40 13.39 -4.05
CA THR A 514 -6.76 13.86 -5.29
C THR A 514 -5.49 14.60 -4.96
N VAL A 515 -4.57 14.71 -5.92
CA VAL A 515 -3.41 15.58 -5.74
C VAL A 515 -3.86 17.04 -5.77
N GLY A 516 -3.46 17.80 -4.76
CA GLY A 516 -3.62 19.24 -4.65
C GLY A 516 -2.34 20.02 -4.92
N ASN A 517 -2.33 21.29 -4.54
CA ASN A 517 -1.15 22.13 -4.66
C ASN A 517 -0.04 21.66 -3.72
N ASP A 518 1.20 21.79 -4.18
CA ASP A 518 2.41 21.54 -3.39
C ASP A 518 2.48 20.12 -2.78
N GLY A 519 1.95 19.09 -3.47
CA GLY A 519 2.01 17.71 -2.97
C GLY A 519 1.04 17.37 -1.83
N LYS A 520 0.15 18.30 -1.44
CA LYS A 520 -0.91 18.02 -0.47
C LYS A 520 -2.03 17.24 -1.13
N LEU A 521 -2.64 16.27 -0.43
CA LEU A 521 -3.84 15.61 -0.94
C LEU A 521 -5.07 16.49 -0.71
N VAL A 522 -5.68 16.98 -1.80
CA VAL A 522 -6.99 17.64 -1.74
C VAL A 522 -8.05 16.56 -1.58
N THR A 523 -8.87 16.77 -0.55
CA THR A 523 -9.95 15.86 -0.17
C THR A 523 -11.31 16.50 -0.45
N VAL A 524 -12.14 15.87 -1.28
CA VAL A 524 -13.55 16.21 -1.44
C VAL A 524 -14.39 15.24 -0.61
N VAL A 525 -15.29 15.76 0.22
CA VAL A 525 -16.15 14.96 1.09
C VAL A 525 -17.58 15.22 0.69
N ASP A 526 -18.28 14.17 0.27
CA ASP A 526 -19.70 14.18 0.01
C ASP A 526 -20.41 13.25 1.00
N ILE A 527 -21.50 13.71 1.60
CA ILE A 527 -22.29 12.95 2.57
C ILE A 527 -23.76 13.08 2.20
N VAL A 528 -24.39 11.94 1.95
CA VAL A 528 -25.78 11.81 1.56
C VAL A 528 -26.54 11.07 2.67
N LEU A 529 -27.61 11.68 3.16
CA LEU A 529 -28.51 11.01 4.08
C LEU A 529 -29.35 9.97 3.35
N GLY A 530 -29.43 8.77 3.91
CA GLY A 530 -30.32 7.72 3.43
C GLY A 530 -31.78 7.99 3.81
N GLN A 531 -32.69 7.15 3.34
CA GLN A 531 -34.07 7.19 3.80
C GLN A 531 -34.16 6.75 5.27
N ALA A 532 -34.69 7.60 6.14
CA ALA A 532 -34.92 7.23 7.53
C ALA A 532 -35.99 6.13 7.61
N PRO A 533 -35.73 4.99 8.29
CA PRO A 533 -36.75 3.99 8.55
C PRO A 533 -37.85 4.56 9.47
N THR A 534 -39.02 3.93 9.45
CA THR A 534 -40.09 4.24 10.41
C THR A 534 -39.56 4.04 11.84
N PRO A 535 -39.70 5.04 12.73
CA PRO A 535 -39.20 4.93 14.09
C PRO A 535 -39.89 3.82 14.86
N THR A 536 -39.15 3.18 15.76
CA THR A 536 -39.72 2.18 16.67
C THR A 536 -40.21 2.92 17.91
N VAL A 537 -41.53 3.07 18.05
CA VAL A 537 -42.18 3.77 19.16
C VAL A 537 -43.16 2.83 19.84
N ASP A 538 -43.08 2.72 21.16
CA ASP A 538 -44.04 1.94 21.94
C ASP A 538 -45.45 2.57 21.82
N LYS A 539 -46.45 1.76 21.44
CA LYS A 539 -47.84 2.20 21.14
C LYS A 539 -48.55 2.89 22.32
N THR A 540 -48.06 2.76 23.54
CA THR A 540 -48.65 3.33 24.76
C THR A 540 -48.34 4.83 24.94
N LEU A 541 -47.64 5.49 24.02
CA LEU A 541 -46.94 6.76 24.31
C LEU A 541 -47.06 7.90 23.30
N ASP A 542 -47.89 7.78 22.27
CA ASP A 542 -47.89 8.70 21.12
C ASP A 542 -48.12 10.20 21.46
N GLY A 543 -48.61 10.53 22.67
CA GLY A 543 -48.81 11.91 23.13
C GLY A 543 -47.89 12.42 24.26
N TRP A 544 -47.30 11.54 25.08
CA TRP A 544 -46.58 11.96 26.32
C TRP A 544 -45.07 12.02 26.13
N VAL A 545 -44.48 11.04 25.44
CA VAL A 545 -43.06 11.08 25.04
C VAL A 545 -42.80 12.28 24.14
N PHE A 546 -43.75 12.61 23.26
CA PHE A 546 -43.64 13.76 22.36
C PHE A 546 -43.50 15.10 23.09
N ASN A 547 -44.37 15.35 24.08
CA ASN A 547 -44.33 16.57 24.88
C ASN A 547 -43.09 16.65 25.80
N ALA A 548 -42.61 15.51 26.29
CA ALA A 548 -41.38 15.43 27.09
C ALA A 548 -40.14 15.73 26.23
N MET A 549 -40.04 15.15 25.03
CA MET A 549 -38.94 15.35 24.09
C MET A 549 -38.84 16.79 23.59
N ASN A 550 -40.00 17.41 23.28
CA ASN A 550 -40.05 18.80 22.82
C ASN A 550 -39.46 19.77 23.87
N LYS A 551 -39.82 19.59 25.15
CA LYS A 551 -39.31 20.41 26.25
C LYS A 551 -37.83 20.16 26.58
N LEU A 552 -37.33 18.94 26.39
CA LEU A 552 -35.95 18.56 26.72
C LEU A 552 -34.94 19.12 25.71
N PHE A 553 -35.28 19.04 24.43
CA PHE A 553 -34.36 19.43 23.35
C PHE A 553 -34.70 20.77 22.70
N ASN A 554 -35.71 21.48 23.22
CA ASN A 554 -36.19 22.76 22.71
C ASN A 554 -36.54 22.71 21.21
N TRP A 555 -37.29 21.68 20.84
CA TRP A 555 -37.65 21.40 19.45
C TRP A 555 -38.75 22.34 18.95
N SER A 556 -38.57 22.89 17.76
CA SER A 556 -39.45 23.90 17.18
C SER A 556 -40.58 23.30 16.33
N SER A 557 -40.51 22.01 16.02
CA SER A 557 -41.44 21.34 15.10
C SER A 557 -42.58 20.58 15.81
N THR A 558 -43.65 20.29 15.06
CA THR A 558 -44.78 19.46 15.48
C THR A 558 -44.56 17.95 15.29
N SER A 559 -43.36 17.53 14.84
CA SER A 559 -43.00 16.13 14.54
C SER A 559 -41.58 15.80 15.02
N PRO A 560 -41.39 14.80 15.91
CA PRO A 560 -40.05 14.35 16.36
C PRO A 560 -39.12 13.97 15.21
N GLN A 561 -39.72 13.41 14.16
CA GLN A 561 -38.98 12.93 13.01
C GLN A 561 -38.28 14.10 12.30
N ASP A 562 -38.93 15.26 12.19
CA ASP A 562 -38.37 16.42 11.48
C ASP A 562 -37.15 17.00 12.21
N GLU A 563 -37.20 17.06 13.54
CA GLU A 563 -36.10 17.59 14.37
C GLU A 563 -34.93 16.61 14.47
N ILE A 564 -35.21 15.30 14.43
CA ILE A 564 -34.17 14.27 14.37
C ILE A 564 -33.51 14.24 12.99
N THR A 565 -34.28 14.36 11.90
CA THR A 565 -33.73 14.54 10.55
C THR A 565 -32.88 15.80 10.47
N LYS A 566 -33.30 16.91 11.09
CA LYS A 566 -32.50 18.14 11.18
C LYS A 566 -31.21 17.96 11.97
N LYS A 567 -31.26 17.33 13.16
CA LYS A 567 -30.05 17.00 13.95
C LYS A 567 -29.09 16.10 13.18
N ALA A 568 -29.60 15.10 12.47
CA ALA A 568 -28.78 14.23 11.66
C ALA A 568 -28.19 14.94 10.43
N GLN A 569 -28.91 15.90 9.85
CA GLN A 569 -28.39 16.79 8.81
C GLN A 569 -27.30 17.72 9.34
N ASP A 570 -27.47 18.31 10.53
CA ASP A 570 -26.46 19.13 11.19
C ASP A 570 -25.20 18.30 11.51
N PHE A 571 -25.38 17.07 11.99
CA PHE A 571 -24.30 16.11 12.18
C PHE A 571 -23.57 15.79 10.85
N ALA A 572 -24.30 15.48 9.78
CA ALA A 572 -23.70 15.20 8.47
C ALA A 572 -22.94 16.40 7.91
N ASN A 573 -23.47 17.62 8.07
CA ASN A 573 -22.82 18.86 7.64
C ASN A 573 -21.54 19.13 8.46
N ALA A 574 -21.60 18.96 9.79
CA ALA A 574 -20.44 19.11 10.67
C ALA A 574 -19.36 18.06 10.40
N LEU A 575 -19.77 16.84 10.05
CA LEU A 575 -18.90 15.76 9.62
C LEU A 575 -18.17 16.13 8.32
N ALA A 576 -18.90 16.52 7.28
CA ALA A 576 -18.30 16.93 6.00
C ALA A 576 -17.32 18.11 6.15
N ALA A 577 -17.64 19.09 7.00
CA ALA A 577 -16.76 20.24 7.27
C ALA A 577 -15.49 19.82 8.04
N THR A 578 -15.64 19.12 9.16
CA THR A 578 -14.52 18.68 10.00
C THR A 578 -13.56 17.75 9.24
N PHE A 579 -14.09 16.90 8.37
CA PHE A 579 -13.28 16.07 7.49
C PHE A 579 -12.42 16.90 6.53
N ARG A 580 -13.02 17.87 5.85
CA ARG A 580 -12.32 18.74 4.90
C ARG A 580 -11.16 19.47 5.59
N ASP A 581 -11.42 19.99 6.78
CA ASP A 581 -10.44 20.79 7.55
C ASP A 581 -9.29 19.94 8.10
N ASN A 582 -9.55 18.70 8.55
CA ASN A 582 -8.51 17.81 9.07
C ASN A 582 -7.76 17.03 7.98
N ALA A 583 -8.43 16.60 6.91
CA ALA A 583 -7.81 15.80 5.85
C ALA A 583 -6.85 16.62 4.99
N SER A 584 -7.18 17.89 4.71
CA SER A 584 -6.36 18.79 3.90
C SER A 584 -5.03 19.21 4.55
N THR A 585 -4.84 18.93 5.85
CA THR A 585 -3.65 19.36 6.61
C THR A 585 -2.73 18.22 7.02
N ALA A 586 -3.22 16.97 7.01
CA ALA A 586 -2.49 15.81 7.54
C ALA A 586 -2.07 14.78 6.48
N LEU A 587 -2.61 14.87 5.26
CA LEU A 587 -2.29 13.98 4.15
C LEU A 587 -1.31 14.66 3.19
N ASN A 588 -0.01 14.60 3.51
CA ASN A 588 1.03 15.14 2.65
C ASN A 588 1.84 14.01 1.97
N ILE A 589 1.93 14.06 0.64
CA ILE A 589 2.85 13.23 -0.15
C ILE A 589 4.01 14.07 -0.71
N GLU A 590 4.03 15.38 -0.39
CA GLU A 590 5.18 16.25 -0.56
C GLU A 590 6.40 15.58 0.10
N ASP A 591 7.57 15.86 -0.47
CA ASP A 591 8.87 15.50 0.11
C ASP A 591 9.31 14.05 0.06
N CYS A 592 8.52 13.13 -0.47
CA CYS A 592 8.88 11.71 -0.40
C CYS A 592 10.17 11.34 -1.18
N VAL A 593 10.53 12.10 -2.22
CA VAL A 593 11.83 12.04 -2.91
C VAL A 593 12.27 13.44 -3.35
N VAL A 594 13.55 13.74 -3.16
CA VAL A 594 14.19 15.00 -3.58
C VAL A 594 15.32 14.65 -4.56
N LEU A 595 15.52 15.45 -5.61
CA LEU A 595 16.63 15.25 -6.53
C LEU A 595 17.82 16.16 -6.19
N PRO A 596 19.05 15.82 -6.61
CA PRO A 596 20.22 16.69 -6.44
C PRO A 596 20.08 18.09 -7.05
N THR A 597 19.24 18.25 -8.08
CA THR A 597 18.94 19.56 -8.68
C THR A 597 17.77 20.30 -8.05
N GLY A 598 17.02 19.70 -7.13
CA GLY A 598 15.90 20.37 -6.46
C GLY A 598 14.75 19.47 -6.05
N ALA A 599 13.73 20.09 -5.47
CA ALA A 599 12.49 19.44 -5.08
C ALA A 599 11.55 19.21 -6.28
N ALA A 600 10.49 18.44 -6.04
CA ALA A 600 9.44 18.24 -7.03
C ALA A 600 8.76 19.59 -7.37
N LEU A 601 8.50 19.81 -8.65
CA LEU A 601 7.71 20.93 -9.15
C LEU A 601 6.21 20.70 -8.93
N GLY A 602 5.78 19.43 -9.01
CA GLY A 602 4.38 19.09 -8.88
C GLY A 602 4.13 17.59 -8.86
N TYR A 603 2.91 17.24 -8.46
CA TYR A 603 2.44 15.86 -8.31
C TYR A 603 1.15 15.72 -9.14
N SER A 604 0.89 14.52 -9.68
CA SER A 604 -0.31 14.24 -10.46
C SER A 604 -0.74 12.77 -10.36
N LEU A 605 -1.91 12.44 -10.93
CA LEU A 605 -2.39 11.07 -11.15
C LEU A 605 -2.50 10.22 -9.86
N PHE A 606 -3.28 10.67 -8.86
CA PHE A 606 -3.57 9.90 -7.63
C PHE A 606 -4.73 8.92 -7.85
N VAL A 607 -4.41 7.71 -8.31
CA VAL A 607 -5.39 6.68 -8.69
C VAL A 607 -4.95 5.30 -8.20
N PHE A 608 -5.90 4.37 -8.04
CA PHE A 608 -5.53 2.97 -7.87
C PHE A 608 -5.14 2.38 -9.23
N ASN A 609 -4.03 1.64 -9.30
CA ASN A 609 -3.61 0.92 -10.49
C ASN A 609 -4.25 -0.48 -10.54
N THR A 610 -3.96 -1.25 -11.60
CA THR A 610 -4.48 -2.62 -11.78
C THR A 610 -3.99 -3.62 -10.73
N GLU A 611 -2.92 -3.30 -10.02
CA GLU A 611 -2.38 -4.08 -8.90
C GLU A 611 -2.93 -3.60 -7.55
N GLY A 612 -3.89 -2.66 -7.58
CA GLY A 612 -4.52 -2.08 -6.41
C GLY A 612 -3.63 -1.10 -5.64
N ALA A 613 -2.44 -0.75 -6.13
CA ALA A 613 -1.58 0.25 -5.50
C ALA A 613 -2.05 1.67 -5.85
N VAL A 614 -1.90 2.61 -4.94
CA VAL A 614 -2.06 4.04 -5.27
C VAL A 614 -0.83 4.47 -6.06
N GLN A 615 -1.05 4.94 -7.27
CA GLN A 615 -0.05 5.54 -8.12
C GLN A 615 -0.05 7.05 -7.91
N VAL A 616 1.14 7.67 -7.97
CA VAL A 616 1.32 9.14 -8.01
C VAL A 616 2.50 9.47 -8.93
N ASP A 617 2.26 10.31 -9.92
CA ASP A 617 3.32 10.85 -10.78
C ASP A 617 3.96 12.09 -10.15
N VAL A 618 5.28 12.21 -10.26
CA VAL A 618 6.05 13.33 -9.72
C VAL A 618 6.84 14.00 -10.83
N THR A 619 6.68 15.30 -10.96
CA THR A 619 7.35 16.13 -11.97
C THR A 619 8.44 16.96 -11.31
N PHE A 620 9.61 16.99 -11.94
CA PHE A 620 10.73 17.84 -11.57
C PHE A 620 10.95 18.93 -12.62
N PRO A 621 11.55 20.08 -12.24
CA PRO A 621 12.01 21.08 -13.21
C PRO A 621 12.87 20.44 -14.30
N ASP A 622 12.75 20.95 -15.52
CA ASP A 622 13.43 20.39 -16.70
C ASP A 622 14.94 20.60 -16.73
#